data_AF-A0A7S3MSP8-F1
#
_entry.id   AF-A0A7S3MSP8-F1
#
_cell.length_a   1.000
_cell.length_b   1.000
_cell.length_c   1.000
_cell.angle_alpha   90.00
_cell.angle_beta   90.00
_cell.angle_gamma   90.00
#
_symmetry.space_group_name_H-M   'P 1'
#
loop_
_entity.id
_entity.type
_entity.pdbx_description
1 polymer ?
#
loop_
_entity_poly.entity_id
_entity_poly.type
_entity_poly.pdbx_seq_one_letter_code
_entity_poly.pdbx_strand_id
1 'polypeptide(L)'
;MLHNSGMKIGMAVVLFFVFAGWVVCLGALGHVTNECRENTSEWKEGTGDEGILFRWSEPKNEDDEREYTCGINFSLDWWIIAFQFFMIIFGYLGVFVEFFHTKSTMGDLFAIATTLFTVFTSQYVRAGYMFSAGEHDDNTVAQGFKTAAAGGIVVCICNYIFMFMFGSEEQSEGAASAENKAQ
;
A
#
# COMPACT_ATOMS: atom_id res chain seq x y z
N MET A 1 -32.68 1.01 -13.84
CA MET A 1 -31.42 0.44 -14.41
C MET A 1 -30.29 1.48 -14.57
N LEU A 2 -30.54 2.74 -14.92
CA LEU A 2 -29.48 3.76 -15.09
C LEU A 2 -28.70 4.14 -13.81
N HIS A 3 -29.28 3.97 -12.61
CA HIS A 3 -28.64 4.37 -11.36
C HIS A 3 -27.45 3.46 -10.94
N ASN A 4 -27.45 2.19 -11.34
CA ASN A 4 -26.36 1.25 -11.00
C ASN A 4 -25.10 1.43 -11.84
N SER A 5 -25.22 1.92 -13.08
CA SER A 5 -24.07 2.08 -13.96
C SER A 5 -23.13 3.19 -13.50
N GLY A 6 -23.66 4.29 -12.95
CA GLY A 6 -22.85 5.42 -12.48
C GLY A 6 -21.96 5.06 -11.29
N MET A 7 -22.48 4.29 -10.34
CA MET A 7 -21.75 3.87 -9.15
C MET A 7 -20.62 2.89 -9.48
N LYS A 8 -20.87 1.91 -10.36
CA LYS A 8 -19.85 0.98 -10.86
C LYS A 8 -18.71 1.70 -11.58
N ILE A 9 -19.03 2.71 -12.40
CA ILE A 9 -18.01 3.54 -13.06
C ILE A 9 -17.18 4.30 -12.01
N GLY A 10 -17.83 4.90 -11.01
CA GLY A 10 -17.13 5.61 -9.94
C GLY A 10 -16.18 4.69 -9.16
N MET A 11 -16.61 3.49 -8.80
CA MET A 11 -15.77 2.48 -8.14
C MET A 11 -14.58 2.07 -9.01
N ALA A 12 -14.78 1.86 -10.31
CA ALA A 12 -13.70 1.51 -11.24
C ALA A 12 -12.65 2.63 -11.37
N VAL A 13 -13.09 3.90 -11.37
CA VAL A 13 -12.20 5.07 -11.37
C VAL A 13 -11.39 5.14 -10.07
N VAL A 14 -12.02 4.89 -8.92
CA VAL A 14 -11.31 4.85 -7.63
C VAL A 14 -10.27 3.73 -7.61
N LEU A 15 -10.62 2.52 -8.07
CA LEU A 15 -9.68 1.40 -8.20
C LEU A 15 -8.51 1.72 -9.14
N PHE A 16 -8.73 2.51 -10.18
CA PHE A 16 -7.66 2.98 -11.06
C PHE A 16 -6.65 3.85 -10.31
N PHE A 17 -7.13 4.75 -9.44
CA PHE A 17 -6.25 5.54 -8.58
C PHE A 17 -5.56 4.71 -7.50
N VAL A 18 -6.22 3.69 -6.94
CA VAL A 18 -5.56 2.69 -6.07
C VAL A 18 -4.40 2.03 -6.84
N PHE A 19 -4.65 1.57 -8.06
CA PHE A 19 -3.62 0.95 -8.90
C PHE A 19 -2.47 1.92 -9.22
N ALA A 20 -2.76 3.16 -9.59
CA ALA A 20 -1.74 4.17 -9.84
C ALA A 20 -0.88 4.44 -8.61
N GLY A 21 -1.48 4.63 -7.43
CA GLY A 21 -0.75 4.79 -6.17
C GLY A 21 0.09 3.55 -5.82
N TRP A 22 -0.45 2.35 -6.06
CA TRP A 22 0.27 1.10 -5.87
C TRP A 22 1.50 0.97 -6.79
N VAL A 23 1.39 1.34 -8.07
CA VAL A 23 2.54 1.35 -9.00
C VAL A 23 3.63 2.30 -8.51
N VAL A 24 3.26 3.48 -8.00
CA VAL A 24 4.21 4.45 -7.43
C VAL A 24 4.91 3.85 -6.21
N CYS A 25 4.17 3.20 -5.29
CA CYS A 25 4.78 2.47 -4.18
C CYS A 25 5.73 1.38 -4.62
N LEU A 26 5.31 0.55 -5.58
CA LEU A 26 6.10 -0.57 -6.09
C LEU A 26 7.42 -0.09 -6.68
N GLY A 27 7.39 0.94 -7.52
CA GLY A 27 8.59 1.52 -8.13
C GLY A 27 9.53 2.10 -7.09
N ALA A 28 8.99 2.86 -6.12
CA ALA A 28 9.79 3.45 -5.06
C ALA A 28 10.37 2.40 -4.09
N LEU A 29 9.60 1.39 -3.71
CA LEU A 29 10.08 0.26 -2.90
C LEU A 29 11.19 -0.50 -3.63
N GLY A 30 11.02 -0.74 -4.93
CA GLY A 30 12.04 -1.36 -5.78
C GLY A 30 13.34 -0.56 -5.80
N HIS A 31 13.25 0.77 -5.96
CA HIS A 31 14.41 1.65 -5.90
C HIS A 31 15.11 1.59 -4.53
N VAL A 32 14.37 1.76 -3.43
CA VAL A 32 14.93 1.73 -2.07
C VAL A 32 15.54 0.36 -1.71
N THR A 33 14.90 -0.73 -2.15
CA THR A 33 15.44 -2.09 -1.97
C THR A 33 16.76 -2.27 -2.73
N ASN A 34 16.84 -1.75 -3.97
CA ASN A 34 18.07 -1.85 -4.77
C ASN A 34 19.20 -1.01 -4.17
N GLU A 35 18.91 0.21 -3.73
CA GLU A 35 19.88 1.09 -3.04
C GLU A 35 20.40 0.46 -1.74
N CYS A 36 19.54 -0.22 -0.97
CA CYS A 36 19.99 -0.97 0.22
C CYS A 36 21.02 -2.06 -0.15
N ARG A 37 20.76 -2.77 -1.25
CA ARG A 37 21.62 -3.86 -1.73
C ARG A 37 22.95 -3.35 -2.28
N GLU A 38 22.95 -2.23 -2.99
CA GLU A 38 24.14 -1.68 -3.64
C GLU A 38 24.99 -0.79 -2.71
N ASN A 39 24.38 -0.02 -1.81
CA ASN A 39 25.06 1.05 -1.03
C ASN A 39 24.97 0.84 0.50
N THR A 40 25.18 -0.38 1.00
CA THR A 40 24.97 -0.74 2.41
C THR A 40 25.81 0.07 3.43
N SER A 41 26.94 0.67 3.04
CA SER A 41 27.78 1.49 3.92
C SER A 41 27.18 2.86 4.26
N GLU A 42 26.52 3.51 3.30
CA GLU A 42 25.93 4.85 3.49
C GLU A 42 24.68 4.82 4.38
N TRP A 43 23.96 3.70 4.38
CA TRP A 43 22.79 3.46 5.23
C TRP A 43 23.13 3.36 6.73
N LYS A 44 24.37 2.98 7.07
CA LYS A 44 24.85 2.92 8.46
C LYS A 44 25.08 4.30 9.06
N GLU A 45 25.57 5.27 8.28
CA GLU A 45 25.82 6.64 8.78
C GLU A 45 24.53 7.45 8.91
N GLY A 46 23.56 7.27 8.00
CA GLY A 46 22.33 8.07 7.99
C GLY A 46 21.32 7.76 9.10
N THR A 47 21.47 6.63 9.82
CA THR A 47 20.48 6.20 10.83
C THR A 47 20.85 6.57 12.27
N GLY A 48 22.10 6.94 12.54
CA GLY A 48 22.62 7.19 13.90
C GLY A 48 22.50 5.96 14.82
N ASP A 49 23.25 5.94 15.91
CA ASP A 49 23.20 4.85 16.91
C ASP A 49 21.80 4.64 17.56
N GLU A 50 20.83 5.53 17.28
CA GLU A 50 19.46 5.49 17.80
C GLU A 50 18.38 5.16 16.76
N GLY A 51 18.75 4.60 15.59
CA GLY A 51 17.81 4.11 14.57
C GLY A 51 16.97 2.91 15.02
N ILE A 52 16.02 3.11 15.93
CA ILE A 52 15.13 2.10 16.56
C ILE A 52 14.28 1.30 15.56
N LEU A 53 14.26 1.65 14.27
CA LEU A 53 13.46 0.95 13.26
C LEU A 53 14.21 -0.12 12.45
N PHE A 54 15.54 -0.13 12.46
CA PHE A 54 16.32 -1.16 11.77
C PHE A 54 17.58 -1.47 12.58
N ARG A 55 17.50 -2.47 13.46
CA ARG A 55 18.68 -2.96 14.19
C ARG A 55 19.55 -3.78 13.24
N TRP A 56 20.38 -3.12 12.45
CA TRP A 56 21.36 -3.76 11.59
C TRP A 56 22.43 -4.40 12.49
N SER A 57 22.44 -5.73 12.59
CA SER A 57 23.60 -6.43 13.15
C SER A 57 24.78 -6.25 12.20
N GLU A 58 25.93 -5.81 12.71
CA GLU A 58 27.16 -5.72 11.91
C GLU A 58 27.48 -7.09 11.29
N PRO A 59 27.52 -7.22 9.95
CA PRO A 59 27.92 -8.46 9.32
C PRO A 59 29.41 -8.69 9.56
N LYS A 60 29.79 -9.92 9.90
CA LYS A 60 31.19 -10.31 10.14
C LYS A 60 31.89 -10.79 8.87
N ASN A 61 31.15 -11.00 7.78
CA ASN A 61 31.67 -11.36 6.46
C ASN A 61 31.03 -10.48 5.39
N GLU A 62 31.86 -9.85 4.56
CA GLU A 62 31.48 -8.61 3.86
C GLU A 62 30.54 -8.77 2.67
N ASP A 63 30.43 -9.91 1.97
CA ASP A 63 29.72 -9.93 0.68
C ASP A 63 28.45 -10.80 0.63
N ASP A 64 28.41 -11.96 1.32
CA ASP A 64 27.22 -12.85 1.31
C ASP A 64 26.13 -12.47 2.34
N GLU A 65 26.47 -11.74 3.42
CA GLU A 65 25.50 -11.39 4.48
C GLU A 65 24.70 -10.09 4.18
N ARG A 66 25.16 -9.26 3.22
CA ARG A 66 24.48 -7.99 2.86
C ARG A 66 23.16 -8.21 2.13
N GLU A 67 23.15 -9.12 1.15
CA GLU A 67 21.96 -9.45 0.37
C GLU A 67 20.85 -10.06 1.26
N TYR A 68 21.24 -10.88 2.24
CA TYR A 68 20.31 -11.47 3.21
C TYR A 68 19.66 -10.43 4.13
N THR A 69 20.40 -9.41 4.58
CA THR A 69 19.88 -8.46 5.56
C THR A 69 18.87 -7.48 4.94
N CYS A 70 19.15 -6.95 3.74
CA CYS A 70 18.17 -6.10 3.03
C CYS A 70 16.93 -6.90 2.60
N GLY A 71 17.10 -8.13 2.12
CA GLY A 71 15.98 -8.99 1.71
C GLY A 71 15.02 -9.31 2.86
N ILE A 72 15.54 -9.58 4.05
CA ILE A 72 14.71 -9.84 5.25
C ILE A 72 13.99 -8.55 5.69
N ASN A 73 14.68 -7.41 5.69
CA ASN A 73 14.10 -6.14 6.15
C ASN A 73 12.92 -5.67 5.30
N PHE A 74 12.97 -5.84 3.98
CA PHE A 74 11.87 -5.47 3.08
C PHE A 74 10.88 -6.61 2.82
N SER A 75 11.08 -7.80 3.39
CA SER A 75 10.24 -8.98 3.10
C SER A 75 8.74 -8.73 3.40
N LEU A 76 8.44 -8.11 4.53
CA LEU A 76 7.07 -7.76 4.90
C LEU A 76 6.48 -6.69 3.96
N ASP A 77 7.28 -5.70 3.58
CA ASP A 77 6.86 -4.63 2.68
C ASP A 77 6.49 -5.17 1.29
N TRP A 78 7.33 -6.05 0.74
CA TRP A 78 7.04 -6.76 -0.51
C TRP A 78 5.78 -7.61 -0.43
N TRP A 79 5.54 -8.27 0.73
CA TRP A 79 4.31 -9.01 0.96
C TRP A 79 3.08 -8.09 1.00
N ILE A 80 3.16 -6.92 1.65
CA ILE A 80 2.07 -5.92 1.70
C ILE A 80 1.76 -5.41 0.28
N ILE A 81 2.78 -5.11 -0.53
CA ILE A 81 2.61 -4.68 -1.92
C ILE A 81 1.91 -5.78 -2.75
N ALA A 82 2.33 -7.03 -2.61
CA ALA A 82 1.70 -8.15 -3.32
C ALA A 82 0.25 -8.38 -2.86
N PHE A 83 -0.01 -8.31 -1.56
CA PHE A 83 -1.36 -8.44 -1.00
C PHE A 83 -2.31 -7.36 -1.57
N GLN A 84 -1.88 -6.10 -1.58
CA GLN A 84 -2.68 -5.00 -2.15
C GLN A 84 -2.94 -5.18 -3.65
N PHE A 85 -2.00 -5.76 -4.41
CA PHE A 85 -2.22 -6.08 -5.82
C PHE A 85 -3.37 -7.08 -6.02
N PHE A 86 -3.40 -8.15 -5.22
CA PHE A 86 -4.53 -9.09 -5.26
C PHE A 86 -5.85 -8.42 -4.89
N MET A 87 -5.84 -7.51 -3.92
CA MET A 87 -7.03 -6.74 -3.55
C MET A 87 -7.53 -5.83 -4.68
N ILE A 88 -6.63 -5.21 -5.44
CA ILE A 88 -7.00 -4.42 -6.64
C ILE A 88 -7.67 -5.32 -7.68
N ILE A 89 -7.10 -6.50 -7.95
CA ILE A 89 -7.69 -7.48 -8.89
C ILE A 89 -9.08 -7.90 -8.41
N PHE A 90 -9.21 -8.29 -7.14
CA PHE A 90 -10.49 -8.68 -6.58
C PHE A 90 -11.49 -7.53 -6.61
N GLY A 91 -11.07 -6.30 -6.32
CA GLY A 91 -11.90 -5.11 -6.45
C GLY A 91 -12.46 -4.93 -7.86
N TYR A 92 -11.61 -5.03 -8.89
CA TYR A 92 -12.05 -4.95 -10.29
C TYR A 92 -13.00 -6.09 -10.65
N LEU A 93 -12.69 -7.32 -10.24
CA LEU A 93 -13.58 -8.46 -10.43
C LEU A 93 -14.92 -8.26 -9.73
N GLY A 94 -14.95 -7.72 -8.51
CA GLY A 94 -16.17 -7.44 -7.77
C GLY A 94 -17.05 -6.34 -8.41
N VAL A 95 -16.44 -5.36 -9.08
CA VAL A 95 -17.19 -4.31 -9.79
C VAL A 95 -17.83 -4.83 -11.08
N PHE A 96 -17.13 -5.71 -11.82
CA PHE A 96 -17.56 -6.13 -13.16
C PHE A 96 -18.19 -7.53 -13.22
N VAL A 97 -17.86 -8.40 -12.27
CA VAL A 97 -18.34 -9.78 -12.23
C VAL A 97 -19.22 -9.91 -10.98
N GLU A 98 -20.49 -10.25 -11.16
CA GLU A 98 -21.44 -10.53 -10.07
C GLU A 98 -21.11 -11.82 -9.29
N PHE A 99 -19.86 -12.30 -9.36
CA PHE A 99 -19.45 -13.63 -8.89
C PHE A 99 -19.39 -13.76 -7.36
N PHE A 100 -19.31 -12.65 -6.63
CA PHE A 100 -19.13 -12.67 -5.19
C PHE A 100 -20.44 -12.38 -4.45
N HIS A 101 -21.15 -13.45 -4.08
CA HIS A 101 -22.20 -13.40 -3.06
C HIS A 101 -21.67 -12.99 -1.67
N THR A 102 -20.35 -12.90 -1.49
CA THR A 102 -19.64 -12.52 -0.26
C THR A 102 -19.17 -11.06 -0.30
N LYS A 103 -20.09 -10.11 -0.56
CA LYS A 103 -19.81 -8.67 -0.53
C LYS A 103 -19.17 -8.24 0.81
N SER A 104 -19.70 -8.72 1.93
CA SER A 104 -19.17 -8.45 3.27
C SER A 104 -17.70 -8.84 3.44
N THR A 105 -17.27 -10.00 2.90
CA THR A 105 -15.87 -10.46 2.99
C THR A 105 -14.91 -9.57 2.20
N MET A 106 -15.34 -9.00 1.07
CA MET A 106 -14.49 -8.08 0.31
C MET A 106 -14.23 -6.79 1.07
N GLY A 107 -15.23 -6.25 1.77
CA GLY A 107 -15.08 -5.08 2.63
C GLY A 107 -14.03 -5.29 3.72
N ASP A 108 -14.09 -6.43 4.42
CA ASP A 108 -13.11 -6.77 5.47
C ASP A 108 -11.69 -6.89 4.93
N LEU A 109 -11.52 -7.55 3.77
CA LEU A 109 -10.21 -7.69 3.14
C LEU A 109 -9.62 -6.34 2.72
N PHE A 110 -10.44 -5.42 2.19
CA PHE A 110 -10.02 -4.05 1.89
C PHE A 110 -9.67 -3.26 3.16
N ALA A 111 -10.37 -3.47 4.27
CA ALA A 111 -10.05 -2.84 5.55
C ALA A 111 -8.70 -3.32 6.11
N ILE A 112 -8.43 -4.63 6.03
CA ILE A 112 -7.13 -5.21 6.40
C ILE A 112 -6.02 -4.64 5.51
N ALA A 113 -6.22 -4.62 4.19
CA ALA A 113 -5.24 -4.07 3.24
C ALA A 113 -4.94 -2.60 3.53
N THR A 114 -5.98 -1.80 3.78
CA THR A 114 -5.85 -0.38 4.12
C THR A 114 -5.09 -0.18 5.42
N THR A 115 -5.34 -1.01 6.44
CA THR A 115 -4.64 -0.93 7.73
C THR A 115 -3.15 -1.23 7.56
N LEU A 116 -2.81 -2.29 6.82
CA LEU A 116 -1.43 -2.65 6.51
C LEU A 116 -0.73 -1.53 5.72
N PHE A 117 -1.39 -0.99 4.69
CA PHE A 117 -0.85 0.12 3.90
C PHE A 117 -0.70 1.41 4.70
N THR A 118 -1.54 1.64 5.71
CA THR A 118 -1.41 2.80 6.61
C THR A 118 -0.16 2.68 7.48
N VAL A 119 0.09 1.48 8.04
CA VAL A 119 1.31 1.22 8.81
C VAL A 119 2.54 1.35 7.91
N PHE A 120 2.53 0.71 6.73
CA PHE A 120 3.57 0.85 5.71
C PHE A 120 3.85 2.34 5.42
N THR A 121 2.83 3.09 5.02
CA THR A 121 2.95 4.52 4.68
C THR A 121 3.55 5.33 5.83
N SER A 122 3.10 5.08 7.08
CA SER A 122 3.64 5.78 8.25
C SER A 122 5.14 5.51 8.46
N GLN A 123 5.63 4.30 8.20
CA GLN A 123 7.06 4.00 8.31
C GLN A 123 7.86 4.75 7.24
N TYR A 124 7.37 4.78 6.00
CA TYR A 124 8.05 5.45 4.88
C TYR A 124 8.04 6.97 5.01
N VAL A 125 6.97 7.57 5.58
CA VAL A 125 6.96 8.99 5.95
C VAL A 125 8.06 9.29 6.96
N ARG A 126 8.15 8.49 8.04
CA ARG A 126 9.18 8.69 9.08
C ARG A 126 10.59 8.50 8.55
N ALA A 127 10.83 7.43 7.79
CA ALA A 127 12.10 7.17 7.14
C ALA A 127 12.48 8.32 6.20
N GLY A 128 11.55 8.79 5.37
CA GLY A 128 11.78 9.92 4.47
C GLY A 128 12.21 11.19 5.21
N TYR A 129 11.66 11.47 6.40
CA TYR A 129 12.09 12.59 7.24
C TYR A 129 13.48 12.37 7.86
N MET A 130 13.76 11.19 8.41
CA MET A 130 15.06 10.87 9.01
C MET A 130 16.19 11.01 7.97
N PHE A 131 16.01 10.44 6.78
CA PHE A 131 17.00 10.52 5.69
C PHE A 131 17.13 11.92 5.07
N SER A 132 16.11 12.79 5.23
CA SER A 132 16.20 14.19 4.77
C SER A 132 16.84 15.13 5.80
N ALA A 133 16.91 14.72 7.07
CA ALA A 133 17.50 15.52 8.13
C ALA A 133 19.03 15.35 8.20
N GLY A 134 19.58 14.32 7.55
CA GLY A 134 21.02 14.19 7.29
C GLY A 134 21.44 15.11 6.14
N GLU A 135 22.50 15.88 6.32
CA GLU A 135 23.08 16.95 5.49
C GLU A 135 23.54 16.56 4.06
N HIS A 136 22.85 15.66 3.35
CA HIS A 136 23.14 15.32 1.95
C HIS A 136 21.98 15.71 1.03
N ASP A 137 22.16 16.85 0.35
CA ASP A 137 21.21 17.49 -0.57
C ASP A 137 20.81 16.63 -1.78
N ASP A 138 21.52 15.53 -2.06
CA ASP A 138 21.27 14.59 -3.18
C ASP A 138 20.84 13.18 -2.71
N ASN A 139 20.15 13.09 -1.57
CA ASN A 139 19.76 11.77 -1.03
C ASN A 139 18.58 11.14 -1.81
N THR A 140 18.90 10.45 -2.91
CA THR A 140 17.98 9.67 -3.76
C THR A 140 17.15 8.68 -2.94
N VAL A 141 17.73 8.11 -1.88
CA VAL A 141 17.05 7.21 -0.94
C VAL A 141 15.92 7.93 -0.20
N ALA A 142 16.17 9.15 0.30
CA ALA A 142 15.14 9.96 0.96
C ALA A 142 13.98 10.28 0.01
N GLN A 143 14.28 10.55 -1.27
CA GLN A 143 13.27 10.74 -2.30
C GLN A 143 12.48 9.45 -2.57
N GLY A 144 13.15 8.30 -2.58
CA GLY A 144 12.52 6.98 -2.66
C GLY A 144 11.50 6.76 -1.54
N PHE A 145 11.89 7.00 -0.29
CA PHE A 145 10.98 6.90 0.86
C PHE A 145 9.77 7.84 0.76
N LYS A 146 9.99 9.11 0.39
CA LYS A 146 8.91 10.09 0.19
C LYS A 146 7.97 9.70 -0.94
N THR A 147 8.51 9.16 -2.03
CA THR A 147 7.73 8.72 -3.20
C THR A 147 6.87 7.51 -2.84
N ALA A 148 7.43 6.53 -2.13
CA ALA A 148 6.68 5.38 -1.61
C ALA A 148 5.57 5.84 -0.65
N ALA A 149 5.87 6.77 0.25
CA ALA A 149 4.86 7.35 1.14
C ALA A 149 3.74 8.06 0.37
N ALA A 150 4.06 8.85 -0.66
CA ALA A 150 3.07 9.53 -1.48
C ALA A 150 2.13 8.55 -2.20
N GLY A 151 2.68 7.49 -2.82
CA GLY A 151 1.88 6.41 -3.39
C GLY A 151 0.99 5.73 -2.34
N GLY A 152 1.53 5.50 -1.15
CA GLY A 152 0.84 4.82 -0.04
C GLY A 152 -0.34 5.62 0.48
N ILE A 153 -0.18 6.95 0.60
CA ILE A 153 -1.27 7.88 0.96
C ILE A 153 -2.40 7.81 -0.06
N VAL A 154 -2.08 7.83 -1.36
CA VAL A 154 -3.09 7.72 -2.44
C VAL A 154 -3.84 6.40 -2.34
N VAL A 155 -3.13 5.27 -2.17
CA VAL A 155 -3.74 3.95 -1.96
C VAL A 155 -4.67 3.96 -0.75
N CYS A 156 -4.25 4.49 0.39
CA CYS A 156 -5.06 4.53 1.60
C CYS A 156 -6.35 5.34 1.41
N ILE A 157 -6.25 6.54 0.82
CA ILE A 157 -7.40 7.41 0.56
C ILE A 157 -8.37 6.72 -0.40
N CYS A 158 -7.86 6.18 -1.52
CA CYS A 158 -8.70 5.54 -2.51
C CYS A 158 -9.32 4.23 -2.00
N ASN A 159 -8.61 3.43 -1.20
CA ASN A 159 -9.21 2.26 -0.55
C ASN A 159 -10.35 2.68 0.40
N TYR A 160 -10.19 3.77 1.16
CA TYR A 160 -11.24 4.27 2.04
C TYR A 160 -12.48 4.72 1.27
N ILE A 161 -12.28 5.48 0.18
CA ILE A 161 -13.37 5.89 -0.72
C ILE A 161 -14.05 4.66 -1.33
N PHE A 162 -13.28 3.67 -1.78
CA PHE A 162 -13.81 2.43 -2.35
C PHE A 162 -14.69 1.69 -1.35
N MET A 163 -14.23 1.48 -0.11
CA MET A 163 -15.01 0.83 0.95
C MET A 163 -16.31 1.58 1.25
N PHE A 164 -16.28 2.92 1.29
CA PHE A 164 -17.47 3.74 1.52
C PHE A 164 -18.49 3.59 0.38
N MET A 165 -18.03 3.68 -0.88
CA MET A 165 -18.90 3.48 -2.04
C MET A 165 -19.50 2.07 -2.04
N PHE A 166 -18.69 1.06 -1.74
CA PHE A 166 -19.11 -0.33 -1.72
C PHE A 166 -20.16 -0.60 -0.63
N GLY A 167 -19.97 -0.07 0.58
CA GLY A 167 -20.95 -0.20 1.65
C GLY A 167 -22.27 0.55 1.39
N SER A 168 -22.21 1.67 0.66
CA SER A 168 -23.42 2.43 0.29
C SER A 168 -24.32 1.68 -0.70
N GLU A 169 -23.73 0.89 -1.61
CA GLU A 169 -24.47 0.05 -2.56
C GLU A 169 -25.28 -1.03 -1.81
N GLU A 170 -24.66 -1.69 -0.82
CA GLU A 170 -25.29 -2.76 -0.04
C GLU A 170 -26.51 -2.27 0.76
N GLN A 171 -26.43 -1.07 1.36
CA GLN A 171 -27.57 -0.47 2.06
C GLN A 171 -28.74 -0.15 1.11
N SER A 172 -28.43 0.32 -0.10
CA SER A 172 -29.46 0.66 -1.10
C SER A 172 -30.21 -0.58 -1.60
N GLU A 173 -29.51 -1.70 -1.83
CA GLU A 173 -30.10 -2.97 -2.25
C GLU A 173 -30.95 -3.60 -1.13
N GLY A 174 -30.48 -3.52 0.12
CA GLY A 174 -31.22 -4.00 1.29
C GLY A 174 -32.56 -3.28 1.49
N ALA A 175 -32.57 -1.96 1.33
CA ALA A 175 -33.79 -1.15 1.45
C ALA A 175 -34.82 -1.48 0.36
N ALA A 176 -34.39 -1.61 -0.90
CA ALA A 176 -35.26 -1.96 -2.02
C ALA A 176 -35.86 -3.39 -1.88
N SER A 177 -35.10 -4.33 -1.33
CA SER A 177 -35.56 -5.69 -1.06
C SER A 177 -36.61 -5.76 0.06
N ALA A 178 -36.46 -4.92 1.09
CA ALA A 178 -37.43 -4.83 2.19
C ALA A 178 -38.79 -4.24 1.73
N GLU A 179 -38.76 -3.22 0.87
CA GLU A 179 -39.96 -2.59 0.32
C GLU A 179 -40.80 -3.56 -0.53
N ASN A 180 -40.16 -4.37 -1.37
CA ASN A 180 -40.84 -5.38 -2.19
C ASN A 180 -41.47 -6.54 -1.38
N LYS A 181 -41.04 -6.77 -0.14
CA LYS A 181 -41.66 -7.79 0.75
C LYS A 181 -42.86 -7.25 1.53
N ALA A 182 -43.02 -5.93 1.58
CA ALA A 182 -44.12 -5.28 2.27
C ALA A 182 -45.35 -5.02 1.36
N GLN A 183 -45.20 -5.20 0.04
CA GLN A 183 -46.28 -5.16 -0.96
C GLN A 183 -46.81 -6.56 -1.25
#